data_AF-A0A1G0PD04-F1
#
_entry.id   AF-A0A1G0PD04-F1
#
_cell.length_a   1.000
_cell.length_b   1.000
_cell.length_c   1.000
_cell.angle_alpha   90.00
_cell.angle_beta   90.00
_cell.angle_gamma   90.00
#
_symmetry.space_group_name_H-M   'P 1'
#
loop_
_entity.id
_entity.type
_entity.pdbx_description
1 polymer ?
#
loop_
_entity_poly.entity_id
_entity_poly.type
_entity_poly.pdbx_seq_one_letter_code
_entity_poly.pdbx_strand_id
1 'polypeptide(L)'
;MVVLGLVYNLSILVALSVLSGFIDAKFKRSEITGKIIQGLLFGMVAVIGMVFPYVYAAEVIFDGRSIIISLCALFLGPIPALISSVMAVACRIYLGGSGIIPGIILIITSFAIGLFFHSRYNKSHFANLSALKLYFFGILIHIALIIIVSIVPEKSFLKNFENIVLTILGIYPVVTLVAGKVLLDQLRNAQYLSEISEREELFRTTLYSIGDAVITTDITGKIQQMNPVAEQITGWGEIDVKGKQLKDVFKIINELSKEQIESPVEIVLREGKIVGLANHTILISKNGVEVPIADSGAPIHDNSGNVTGVVLVFRDQTKERASQKALNESEEIFRQFMKYSPIYVFFKDKNIRSIRLSKNYEKMLGRPLDELLGKNMFELFPSDFAAKMVEDDKQILNEGKVIEVQEEFNGRVYTTIKFPILHNGEPVYLAGFTIDITETKKAEEALQSSER
;
A
#
# COMPACT_ATOMS: atom_id res chain seq x y z
N MET A 1 -12.52 -54.53 24.82
CA MET A 1 -11.12 -54.76 24.37
C MET A 1 -10.84 -54.06 23.04
N VAL A 2 -11.57 -54.36 21.95
CA VAL A 2 -11.40 -53.73 20.62
C VAL A 2 -11.51 -52.19 20.66
N VAL A 3 -12.57 -51.66 21.29
CA VAL A 3 -12.80 -50.21 21.40
C VAL A 3 -11.65 -49.50 22.12
N LEU A 4 -11.04 -50.11 23.14
CA LEU A 4 -9.98 -49.48 23.93
C LEU A 4 -8.68 -49.32 23.12
N GLY A 5 -8.30 -50.34 22.35
CA GLY A 5 -7.11 -50.26 21.47
C GLY A 5 -7.31 -49.26 20.32
N LEU A 6 -8.52 -49.13 19.81
CA LEU A 6 -8.86 -48.13 18.79
C LEU A 6 -8.86 -46.70 19.34
N VAL A 7 -9.39 -46.50 20.55
CA VAL A 7 -9.34 -45.20 21.24
C VAL A 7 -7.90 -44.80 21.52
N TYR A 8 -7.03 -45.75 21.89
CA TYR A 8 -5.60 -45.49 22.08
C TYR A 8 -4.92 -45.04 20.78
N ASN A 9 -5.13 -45.75 19.67
CA ASN A 9 -4.61 -45.37 18.36
C ASN A 9 -5.14 -44.00 17.88
N LEU A 10 -6.43 -43.71 18.12
CA LEU A 10 -7.02 -42.40 17.83
C LEU A 10 -6.40 -41.29 18.69
N SER A 11 -6.14 -41.56 19.98
CA SER A 11 -5.54 -40.60 20.92
C SER A 11 -4.12 -40.23 20.50
N ILE A 12 -3.33 -41.22 20.06
CA ILE A 12 -1.99 -40.99 19.49
C ILE A 12 -2.08 -40.10 18.25
N LEU A 13 -3.05 -40.34 17.38
CA LEU A 13 -3.22 -39.61 16.13
C LEU A 13 -3.65 -38.14 16.38
N VAL A 14 -4.50 -37.91 17.39
CA VAL A 14 -4.87 -36.57 17.84
C VAL A 14 -3.68 -35.85 18.49
N ALA A 15 -2.93 -36.53 19.37
CA ALA A 15 -1.73 -35.98 20.00
C ALA A 15 -0.65 -35.61 18.96
N LEU A 16 -0.45 -36.46 17.94
CA LEU A 16 0.40 -36.20 16.79
C LEU A 16 -0.02 -34.93 16.05
N SER A 17 -1.32 -34.76 15.83
CA SER A 17 -1.84 -33.57 15.16
C SER A 17 -1.55 -32.29 15.96
N VAL A 18 -1.67 -32.33 17.28
CA VAL A 18 -1.30 -31.20 18.15
C VAL A 18 0.20 -30.91 18.10
N LEU A 19 1.05 -31.94 18.24
CA LEU A 19 2.51 -31.79 18.23
C LEU A 19 3.03 -31.29 16.88
N SER A 20 2.42 -31.75 15.79
CA SER A 20 2.70 -31.26 14.42
C SER A 20 2.38 -29.77 14.27
N GLY A 21 1.36 -29.26 14.95
CA GLY A 21 1.04 -27.82 15.01
C GLY A 21 2.13 -27.00 15.72
N PHE A 22 2.61 -27.46 16.89
CA PHE A 22 3.69 -26.77 17.62
C PHE A 22 5.00 -26.71 16.82
N ILE A 23 5.33 -27.77 16.09
CA ILE A 23 6.53 -27.78 15.24
C ILE A 23 6.39 -26.76 14.12
N ASP A 24 5.22 -26.65 13.48
CA ASP A 24 5.01 -25.70 12.38
C ASP A 24 5.10 -24.24 12.84
N ALA A 25 4.70 -23.95 14.08
CA ALA A 25 4.84 -22.62 14.68
C ALA A 25 6.31 -22.20 14.84
N LYS A 26 7.24 -23.14 15.06
CA LYS A 26 8.68 -22.86 15.25
C LYS A 26 9.51 -23.08 13.99
N PHE A 27 9.14 -24.06 13.17
CA PHE A 27 9.83 -24.47 11.95
C PHE A 27 8.80 -24.62 10.83
N LYS A 28 8.72 -23.61 9.96
CA LYS A 28 7.71 -23.57 8.90
C LYS A 28 7.78 -24.82 8.02
N ARG A 29 6.64 -25.44 7.72
CA ARG A 29 6.53 -26.59 6.79
C ARG A 29 7.05 -26.32 5.36
N SER A 30 7.28 -25.06 4.98
CA SER A 30 7.94 -24.71 3.72
C SER A 30 9.44 -25.02 3.72
N GLU A 31 10.07 -24.92 4.89
CA GLU A 31 11.51 -25.08 5.05
C GLU A 31 11.91 -26.56 5.08
N ILE A 32 13.14 -26.85 4.64
CA ILE A 32 13.68 -28.21 4.64
C ILE A 32 13.74 -28.76 6.07
N THR A 33 14.17 -27.95 7.03
CA THR A 33 14.23 -28.33 8.46
C THR A 33 12.86 -28.71 9.00
N GLY A 34 11.84 -27.88 8.74
CA GLY A 34 10.46 -28.18 9.13
C GLY A 34 9.96 -29.49 8.50
N LYS A 35 10.23 -29.71 7.21
CA LYS A 35 9.87 -30.96 6.52
C LYS A 35 10.53 -32.20 7.14
N ILE A 36 11.80 -32.11 7.50
CA ILE A 36 12.54 -33.22 8.13
C ILE A 36 11.95 -33.54 9.50
N ILE A 37 11.78 -32.54 10.36
CA ILE A 37 11.25 -32.73 11.73
C ILE A 37 9.84 -33.32 11.68
N GLN A 38 8.97 -32.82 10.79
CA GLN A 38 7.62 -33.35 10.60
C GLN A 38 7.64 -34.81 10.11
N GLY A 39 8.53 -35.13 9.16
CA GLY A 39 8.70 -36.50 8.67
C GLY A 39 9.18 -37.46 9.75
N LEU A 40 10.14 -37.04 10.58
CA LEU A 40 10.62 -37.82 11.73
C LEU A 40 9.53 -38.02 12.78
N LEU A 41 8.72 -36.99 13.06
CA LEU A 41 7.62 -37.09 14.01
C LEU A 41 6.56 -38.10 13.54
N PHE A 42 6.06 -37.96 12.31
CA PHE A 42 5.07 -38.90 11.75
C PHE A 42 5.66 -40.32 11.62
N GLY A 43 6.94 -40.44 11.27
CA GLY A 43 7.66 -41.71 11.23
C GLY A 43 7.76 -42.36 12.61
N MET A 44 8.14 -41.61 13.65
CA MET A 44 8.20 -42.09 15.03
C MET A 44 6.83 -42.57 15.51
N VAL A 45 5.76 -41.82 15.24
CA VAL A 45 4.41 -42.21 15.63
C VAL A 45 3.94 -43.46 14.87
N ALA A 46 4.26 -43.58 13.58
CA ALA A 46 3.99 -44.81 12.83
C ALA A 46 4.75 -46.02 13.43
N VAL A 47 6.02 -45.84 13.79
CA VAL A 47 6.84 -46.88 14.45
C VAL A 47 6.24 -47.28 15.80
N ILE A 48 5.83 -46.32 16.64
CA ILE A 48 5.19 -46.60 17.94
C ILE A 48 3.91 -47.41 17.75
N GLY A 49 3.07 -47.03 16.78
CA GLY A 49 1.86 -47.78 16.45
C GLY A 49 2.17 -49.23 16.03
N MET A 50 3.24 -49.43 15.27
CA MET A 50 3.69 -50.76 14.80
C MET A 50 4.29 -51.63 15.92
N VAL A 51 5.00 -51.02 16.87
CA VAL A 51 5.63 -51.73 18.02
C VAL A 51 4.60 -52.09 19.08
N PHE A 52 3.56 -51.28 19.25
CA PHE A 52 2.47 -51.52 20.20
C PHE A 52 1.13 -51.72 19.47
N PRO A 53 1.00 -52.74 18.61
CA PRO A 53 -0.20 -52.91 17.83
C PRO A 53 -1.34 -53.49 18.67
N TYR A 54 -2.56 -53.20 18.25
CA TYR A 54 -3.72 -53.94 18.73
C TYR A 54 -3.80 -55.28 17.98
N VAL A 55 -3.81 -56.41 18.70
CA VAL A 55 -3.94 -57.74 18.11
C VAL A 55 -5.38 -58.22 18.27
N TYR A 56 -6.05 -58.48 17.16
CA TYR A 56 -7.39 -59.08 17.11
C TYR A 56 -7.28 -60.57 16.76
N ALA A 57 -8.25 -61.36 17.25
CA ALA A 57 -8.32 -62.83 17.20
C ALA A 57 -7.46 -63.50 16.10
N ALA A 58 -6.54 -64.36 16.54
CA ALA A 58 -5.66 -65.19 15.69
C ALA A 58 -4.77 -64.40 14.71
N GLU A 59 -3.92 -63.52 15.28
CA GLU A 59 -2.74 -62.90 14.63
C GLU A 59 -3.00 -61.70 13.70
N VAL A 60 -4.20 -61.11 13.70
CA VAL A 60 -4.48 -59.90 12.92
C VAL A 60 -4.04 -58.64 13.67
N ILE A 61 -3.05 -57.94 13.12
CA ILE A 61 -2.37 -56.79 13.74
C ILE A 61 -2.93 -55.47 13.20
N PHE A 62 -3.28 -54.57 14.11
CA PHE A 62 -3.87 -53.26 13.86
C PHE A 62 -3.01 -52.14 14.48
N ASP A 63 -2.29 -51.38 13.64
CA ASP A 63 -1.27 -50.42 14.09
C ASP A 63 -1.43 -48.97 13.57
N GLY A 64 -2.42 -48.70 12.71
CA GLY A 64 -2.73 -47.35 12.23
C GLY A 64 -1.69 -46.71 11.30
N ARG A 65 -0.63 -47.45 10.89
CA ARG A 65 0.47 -46.91 10.08
C ARG A 65 0.01 -46.37 8.72
N SER A 66 -0.98 -47.03 8.09
CA SER A 66 -1.57 -46.59 6.82
C SER A 66 -2.21 -45.21 6.93
N ILE A 67 -2.89 -44.93 8.04
CA ILE A 67 -3.52 -43.63 8.31
C ILE A 67 -2.45 -42.55 8.50
N ILE A 68 -1.45 -42.81 9.33
CA ILE A 68 -0.39 -41.84 9.64
C ILE A 68 0.39 -41.47 8.38
N ILE A 69 0.82 -42.45 7.59
CA ILE A 69 1.64 -42.24 6.39
C ILE A 69 0.85 -41.55 5.29
N SER A 70 -0.41 -41.94 5.08
CA SER A 70 -1.26 -41.32 4.05
C SER A 70 -1.65 -39.88 4.41
N LEU A 71 -1.95 -39.58 5.68
CA LEU A 71 -2.19 -38.20 6.14
C LEU A 71 -0.91 -37.35 6.09
N CYS A 72 0.25 -37.92 6.42
CA CYS A 72 1.55 -37.26 6.25
C CYS A 72 1.75 -36.86 4.78
N ALA A 73 1.56 -37.80 3.85
CA ALA A 73 1.64 -37.54 2.42
C ALA A 73 0.64 -36.49 1.94
N LEU A 74 -0.62 -36.58 2.36
CA LEU A 74 -1.67 -35.64 1.99
C LEU A 74 -1.38 -34.21 2.43
N PHE A 75 -1.04 -34.01 3.71
CA PHE A 75 -0.97 -32.66 4.31
C PHE A 75 0.45 -32.07 4.34
N LEU A 76 1.48 -32.91 4.42
CA LEU A 76 2.88 -32.47 4.57
C LEU A 76 3.70 -32.64 3.29
N GLY A 77 3.19 -33.39 2.31
CA GLY A 77 3.79 -33.54 0.99
C GLY A 77 4.90 -34.61 0.93
N PRO A 78 5.68 -34.64 -0.17
CA PRO A 78 6.52 -35.79 -0.51
C PRO A 78 7.70 -36.03 0.43
N ILE A 79 8.40 -34.97 0.87
CA ILE A 79 9.61 -35.11 1.69
C ILE A 79 9.30 -35.69 3.08
N PRO A 80 8.38 -35.11 3.88
CA PRO A 80 8.04 -35.67 5.20
C PRO A 80 7.47 -37.09 5.07
N ALA A 81 6.64 -37.31 4.06
CA ALA A 81 6.03 -38.61 3.82
C ALA A 81 7.04 -39.69 3.47
N LEU A 82 8.06 -39.35 2.66
CA LEU A 82 9.15 -40.28 2.33
C LEU A 82 9.92 -40.67 3.59
N ILE A 83 10.30 -39.69 4.43
CA ILE A 83 11.01 -39.94 5.70
C ILE A 83 10.17 -40.86 6.59
N SER A 84 8.89 -40.55 6.78
CA SER A 84 7.99 -41.38 7.61
C SER A 84 7.82 -42.79 7.06
N SER A 85 7.75 -42.94 5.74
CA SER A 85 7.60 -44.24 5.07
C SER A 85 8.86 -45.09 5.19
N VAL A 86 10.05 -44.50 5.03
CA VAL A 86 11.33 -45.19 5.20
C VAL A 86 11.49 -45.71 6.63
N MET A 87 11.16 -44.89 7.64
CA MET A 87 11.18 -45.31 9.05
C MET A 87 10.22 -46.48 9.30
N ALA A 88 8.99 -46.40 8.76
CA ALA A 88 8.00 -47.46 8.92
C ALA A 88 8.41 -48.77 8.20
N VAL A 89 9.01 -48.68 7.01
CA VAL A 89 9.53 -49.85 6.28
C VAL A 89 10.67 -50.52 7.06
N ALA A 90 11.63 -49.74 7.56
CA ALA A 90 12.74 -50.25 8.36
C ALA A 90 12.24 -50.96 9.63
N CYS A 91 11.28 -50.36 10.33
CA CYS A 91 10.63 -50.99 11.48
C CYS A 91 9.88 -52.28 11.09
N ARG A 92 9.18 -52.29 9.94
CA ARG A 92 8.46 -53.50 9.50
C ARG A 92 9.39 -54.68 9.22
N ILE A 93 10.54 -54.41 8.60
CA ILE A 93 11.58 -55.41 8.34
C ILE A 93 12.11 -55.95 9.68
N TYR A 94 12.39 -55.06 10.64
CA TYR A 94 12.90 -55.44 11.96
C TYR A 94 11.92 -56.32 12.76
N LEU A 95 10.62 -56.00 12.75
CA LEU A 95 9.60 -56.79 13.46
C LEU A 95 9.43 -58.22 12.91
N GLY A 96 9.85 -58.48 11.67
CA GLY A 96 9.81 -59.81 11.07
C GLY A 96 8.39 -60.36 10.82
N GLY A 97 8.31 -61.67 10.57
CA GLY A 97 7.06 -62.45 10.43
C GLY A 97 6.56 -62.67 8.99
N SER A 98 5.49 -63.44 8.84
CA SER A 98 4.88 -63.79 7.53
C SER A 98 4.34 -62.55 6.78
N GLY A 99 3.97 -61.49 7.51
CA GLY A 99 3.38 -60.28 6.95
C GLY A 99 4.34 -59.15 6.54
N ILE A 100 5.64 -59.40 6.33
CA ILE A 100 6.61 -58.35 5.95
C ILE A 100 6.24 -57.74 4.59
N ILE A 101 6.15 -58.57 3.55
CA ILE A 101 5.83 -58.16 2.17
C ILE A 101 4.51 -57.37 2.10
N PRO A 102 3.37 -57.89 2.58
CA PRO A 102 2.11 -57.13 2.55
C PRO A 102 2.18 -55.85 3.39
N GLY A 103 2.97 -55.84 4.48
CA GLY A 103 3.19 -54.64 5.28
C GLY A 103 3.95 -53.54 4.53
N ILE A 104 4.99 -53.90 3.78
CA ILE A 104 5.76 -52.95 2.97
C ILE A 104 4.91 -52.42 1.80
N ILE A 105 4.19 -53.30 1.11
CA ILE A 105 3.27 -52.90 0.02
C ILE A 105 2.23 -51.91 0.56
N LEU A 106 1.63 -52.18 1.72
CA LEU A 106 0.67 -51.28 2.36
C LEU A 106 1.25 -49.88 2.64
N ILE A 107 2.49 -49.81 3.14
CA ILE A 107 3.17 -48.53 3.40
C ILE A 107 3.33 -47.74 2.10
N ILE A 108 3.84 -48.40 1.05
CA ILE A 108 4.07 -47.79 -0.26
C ILE A 108 2.73 -47.33 -0.88
N THR A 109 1.69 -48.15 -0.81
CA THR A 109 0.36 -47.80 -1.32
C THR A 109 -0.26 -46.64 -0.54
N SER A 110 -0.13 -46.61 0.78
CA SER A 110 -0.63 -45.51 1.63
C SER A 110 0.07 -44.18 1.30
N PHE A 111 1.39 -44.24 1.10
CA PHE A 111 2.19 -43.12 0.64
C PHE A 111 1.73 -42.61 -0.74
N ALA A 112 1.58 -43.52 -1.71
CA ALA A 112 1.16 -43.17 -3.07
C ALA A 112 -0.25 -42.55 -3.11
N ILE A 113 -1.22 -43.12 -2.39
CA ILE A 113 -2.58 -42.57 -2.30
C ILE A 113 -2.56 -41.18 -1.66
N GLY A 114 -1.82 -41.00 -0.57
CA GLY A 114 -1.67 -39.70 0.07
C GLY A 114 -1.05 -38.64 -0.84
N LEU A 115 -0.02 -39.00 -1.61
CA LEU A 115 0.60 -38.08 -2.58
C LEU A 115 -0.29 -37.74 -3.77
N PHE A 116 -1.09 -38.70 -4.24
CA PHE A 116 -2.08 -38.44 -5.27
C PHE A 116 -3.12 -37.40 -4.82
N PHE A 117 -3.61 -37.52 -3.58
CA PHE A 117 -4.51 -36.50 -3.04
C PHE A 117 -3.78 -35.18 -2.76
N HIS A 118 -2.51 -35.22 -2.33
CA HIS A 118 -1.70 -34.02 -2.15
C HIS A 118 -1.54 -33.22 -3.45
N SER A 119 -1.22 -33.88 -4.56
CA SER A 119 -1.08 -33.21 -5.87
C SER A 119 -2.42 -32.66 -6.37
N ARG A 120 -3.53 -33.33 -6.04
CA ARG A 120 -4.89 -32.88 -6.38
C ARG A 120 -5.38 -31.70 -5.54
N TYR A 121 -4.94 -31.61 -4.29
CA TYR A 121 -5.30 -30.62 -3.29
C TYR A 121 -4.03 -29.93 -2.76
N ASN A 122 -3.34 -29.19 -3.62
CA ASN A 122 -2.13 -28.44 -3.22
C ASN A 122 -2.49 -27.28 -2.24
N LYS A 123 -1.50 -26.62 -1.64
CA LYS A 123 -1.60 -25.63 -0.55
C LYS A 123 -2.68 -24.54 -0.73
N SER A 124 -2.95 -24.10 -1.95
CA SER A 124 -3.96 -23.06 -2.26
C SER A 124 -5.40 -23.61 -2.38
N HIS A 125 -5.59 -24.94 -2.42
CA HIS A 125 -6.87 -25.60 -2.68
C HIS A 125 -7.36 -26.54 -1.57
N PHE A 126 -6.69 -26.60 -0.41
CA PHE A 126 -7.24 -27.25 0.79
C PHE A 126 -8.55 -26.59 1.28
N ALA A 127 -8.87 -25.38 0.81
CA ALA A 127 -10.19 -24.76 0.93
C ALA A 127 -11.32 -25.68 0.42
N ASN A 128 -11.07 -26.46 -0.63
CA ASN A 128 -12.06 -27.34 -1.26
C ASN A 128 -12.08 -28.78 -0.71
N LEU A 129 -11.22 -29.10 0.26
CA LEU A 129 -11.21 -30.40 0.92
C LEU A 129 -12.30 -30.41 2.01
N SER A 130 -13.35 -31.20 1.79
CA SER A 130 -14.46 -31.35 2.73
C SER A 130 -14.30 -32.61 3.59
N ALA A 131 -15.04 -32.67 4.71
CA ALA A 131 -15.13 -33.86 5.53
C ALA A 131 -15.54 -35.10 4.71
N LEU A 132 -16.47 -34.94 3.76
CA LEU A 132 -16.88 -36.04 2.87
C LEU A 132 -15.72 -36.56 2.01
N LYS A 133 -14.88 -35.67 1.45
CA LYS A 133 -13.72 -36.06 0.65
C LYS A 133 -12.64 -36.75 1.49
N LEU A 134 -12.43 -36.30 2.74
CA LEU A 134 -11.54 -36.97 3.70
C LEU A 134 -12.06 -38.36 4.10
N TYR A 135 -13.37 -38.51 4.21
CA TYR A 135 -13.98 -39.82 4.46
C TYR A 135 -13.79 -40.77 3.27
N PHE A 136 -14.00 -40.31 2.04
CA PHE A 136 -13.70 -41.09 0.82
C PHE A 136 -12.22 -41.47 0.71
N PHE A 137 -11.32 -40.53 1.02
CA PHE A 137 -9.90 -40.79 1.13
C PHE A 137 -9.60 -41.91 2.14
N GLY A 138 -10.22 -41.83 3.32
CA GLY A 138 -10.17 -42.88 4.34
C GLY A 138 -10.65 -44.23 3.79
N ILE A 139 -11.83 -44.30 3.16
CA ILE A 139 -12.35 -45.54 2.57
C ILE A 139 -11.35 -46.13 1.56
N LEU A 140 -10.80 -45.32 0.67
CA LEU A 140 -9.88 -45.77 -0.39
C LEU A 140 -8.63 -46.45 0.20
N ILE A 141 -8.03 -45.86 1.24
CA ILE A 141 -6.87 -46.45 1.93
C ILE A 141 -7.23 -47.80 2.56
N HIS A 142 -8.41 -47.89 3.17
CA HIS A 142 -8.83 -49.10 3.88
C HIS A 142 -9.31 -50.21 2.94
N ILE A 143 -9.83 -49.88 1.75
CA ILE A 143 -10.04 -50.85 0.67
C ILE A 143 -8.69 -51.40 0.20
N ALA A 144 -7.70 -50.53 -0.03
CA ALA A 144 -6.35 -50.97 -0.41
C ALA A 144 -5.73 -51.89 0.67
N LEU A 145 -5.92 -51.57 1.94
CA LEU A 145 -5.53 -52.43 3.06
C LEU A 145 -6.16 -53.82 2.97
N ILE A 146 -7.47 -53.91 2.76
CA ILE A 146 -8.19 -55.20 2.66
C ILE A 146 -7.67 -56.02 1.47
N ILE A 147 -7.48 -55.40 0.30
CA ILE A 147 -6.95 -56.08 -0.89
C ILE A 147 -5.56 -56.66 -0.60
N ILE A 148 -4.67 -55.87 0.01
CA ILE A 148 -3.29 -56.29 0.29
C ILE A 148 -3.24 -57.41 1.33
N VAL A 149 -4.06 -57.33 2.39
CA VAL A 149 -4.13 -58.39 3.41
C VAL A 149 -4.74 -59.68 2.83
N SER A 150 -5.68 -59.58 1.89
CA SER A 150 -6.32 -60.74 1.25
C SER A 150 -5.37 -61.54 0.35
N ILE A 151 -4.25 -60.96 -0.06
CA ILE A 151 -3.21 -61.66 -0.86
C ILE A 151 -2.40 -62.63 0.02
N VAL A 152 -2.46 -62.49 1.35
CA VAL A 152 -1.71 -63.34 2.29
C VAL A 152 -2.46 -64.66 2.51
N PRO A 153 -1.88 -65.83 2.17
CA PRO A 153 -2.56 -67.12 2.24
C PRO A 153 -2.48 -67.69 3.67
N GLU A 154 -3.05 -66.99 4.65
CA GLU A 154 -3.10 -67.45 6.03
C GLU A 154 -4.51 -67.97 6.36
N LYS A 155 -4.59 -69.24 6.78
CA LYS A 155 -5.88 -69.93 7.07
C LYS A 155 -6.71 -69.22 8.14
N SER A 156 -6.08 -68.41 8.98
CA SER A 156 -6.71 -67.62 10.04
C SER A 156 -7.56 -66.46 9.49
N PHE A 157 -7.07 -65.76 8.45
CA PHE A 157 -7.76 -64.59 7.87
C PHE A 157 -9.10 -64.96 7.23
N LEU A 158 -9.15 -66.08 6.50
CA LEU A 158 -10.37 -66.57 5.86
C LEU A 158 -11.48 -66.92 6.88
N LYS A 159 -11.11 -67.35 8.09
CA LYS A 159 -12.08 -67.72 9.14
C LYS A 159 -12.75 -66.49 9.77
N ASN A 160 -12.07 -65.34 9.80
CA ASN A 160 -12.54 -64.12 10.46
C ASN A 160 -12.76 -62.95 9.47
N PHE A 161 -12.79 -63.22 8.17
CA PHE A 161 -12.78 -62.23 7.10
C PHE A 161 -13.87 -61.16 7.26
N GLU A 162 -15.12 -61.57 7.47
CA GLU A 162 -16.26 -60.65 7.61
C GLU A 162 -16.08 -59.67 8.78
N ASN A 163 -15.65 -60.16 9.94
CA ASN A 163 -15.45 -59.34 11.13
C ASN A 163 -14.29 -58.34 10.95
N ILE A 164 -13.21 -58.76 10.28
CA ILE A 164 -12.05 -57.91 10.00
C ILE A 164 -12.43 -56.80 9.02
N VAL A 165 -13.10 -57.15 7.92
CA VAL A 165 -13.56 -56.19 6.91
C VAL A 165 -14.53 -55.18 7.51
N LEU A 166 -15.50 -55.64 8.31
CA LEU A 166 -16.48 -54.77 8.96
C LEU A 166 -15.80 -53.80 9.95
N THR A 167 -14.82 -54.28 10.72
CA THR A 167 -14.07 -53.45 11.67
C THR A 167 -13.22 -52.40 10.95
N ILE A 168 -12.51 -52.81 9.89
CA ILE A 168 -11.65 -51.92 9.09
C ILE A 168 -12.50 -50.84 8.39
N LEU A 169 -13.54 -51.22 7.65
CA LEU A 169 -14.36 -50.26 6.89
C LEU A 169 -15.28 -49.41 7.78
N GLY A 170 -15.69 -49.92 8.94
CA GLY A 170 -16.52 -49.17 9.88
C GLY A 170 -15.74 -48.09 10.63
N ILE A 171 -14.59 -48.44 11.21
CA ILE A 171 -13.93 -47.58 12.20
C ILE A 171 -12.80 -46.75 11.57
N TYR A 172 -11.96 -47.35 10.73
CA TYR A 172 -10.72 -46.68 10.30
C TYR A 172 -10.93 -45.49 9.34
N PRO A 173 -11.91 -45.51 8.41
CA PRO A 173 -12.28 -44.32 7.65
C PRO A 173 -12.74 -43.17 8.55
N VAL A 174 -13.43 -43.46 9.66
CA VAL A 174 -13.85 -42.45 10.65
C VAL A 174 -12.63 -41.90 11.40
N VAL A 175 -11.69 -42.75 11.82
CA VAL A 175 -10.43 -42.31 12.43
C VAL A 175 -9.62 -41.42 11.48
N THR A 176 -9.53 -41.81 10.22
CA THR A 176 -8.85 -41.04 9.16
C THR A 176 -9.52 -39.70 8.93
N LEU A 177 -10.85 -39.68 8.91
CA LEU A 177 -11.65 -38.46 8.80
C LEU A 177 -11.37 -37.52 9.98
N VAL A 178 -11.43 -38.02 11.21
CA VAL A 178 -11.26 -37.19 12.42
C VAL A 178 -9.86 -36.58 12.46
N ALA A 179 -8.81 -37.38 12.30
CA ALA A 179 -7.45 -36.85 12.31
C ALA A 179 -7.14 -35.96 11.11
N GLY A 180 -7.63 -36.33 9.91
CA GLY A 180 -7.52 -35.48 8.74
C GLY A 180 -8.22 -34.14 8.91
N LYS A 181 -9.40 -34.12 9.57
CA LYS A 181 -10.12 -32.89 9.88
C LYS A 181 -9.36 -32.03 10.89
N VAL A 182 -8.82 -32.61 11.96
CA VAL A 182 -8.02 -31.87 12.94
C VAL A 182 -6.81 -31.20 12.29
N LEU A 183 -6.07 -31.93 11.44
CA LEU A 183 -4.94 -31.37 10.69
C LEU A 183 -5.37 -30.29 9.70
N LEU A 184 -6.50 -30.49 9.01
CA LEU A 184 -7.04 -29.52 8.05
C LEU A 184 -7.48 -28.22 8.74
N ASP A 185 -8.19 -28.31 9.87
CA ASP A 185 -8.66 -27.14 10.61
C ASP A 185 -7.49 -26.35 11.20
N GLN A 186 -6.44 -27.03 11.68
CA GLN A 186 -5.20 -26.37 12.08
C GLN A 186 -4.55 -25.58 10.94
N LEU A 187 -4.45 -26.18 9.74
CA LEU A 187 -3.88 -25.51 8.58
C LEU A 187 -4.71 -24.28 8.15
N ARG A 188 -6.04 -24.38 8.18
CA ARG A 188 -6.93 -23.27 7.86
C ARG A 188 -6.79 -22.12 8.86
N ASN A 189 -6.74 -22.42 10.15
CA ASN A 189 -6.60 -21.40 11.18
C ASN A 189 -5.28 -20.63 11.04
N ALA A 190 -4.17 -21.33 10.74
CA ALA A 190 -2.89 -20.69 10.48
C ALA A 190 -2.93 -19.76 9.25
N GLN A 191 -3.62 -20.18 8.17
CA GLN A 191 -3.80 -19.35 6.97
C GLN A 191 -4.64 -18.11 7.26
N TYR A 192 -5.78 -18.26 7.95
CA TYR A 192 -6.64 -17.12 8.32
C TYR A 192 -5.91 -16.09 9.19
N LEU A 193 -5.11 -16.55 10.15
CA LEU A 193 -4.31 -15.64 10.99
C LEU A 193 -3.28 -14.86 10.16
N SER A 194 -2.62 -15.51 9.20
CA SER A 194 -1.69 -14.83 8.28
C SER A 194 -2.42 -13.81 7.41
N GLU A 195 -3.56 -14.17 6.83
CA GLU A 195 -4.33 -13.27 5.97
C GLU A 195 -4.87 -12.05 6.74
N ILE A 196 -5.31 -12.24 7.99
CA ILE A 196 -5.72 -11.14 8.87
C ILE A 196 -4.54 -10.21 9.14
N SER A 197 -3.37 -10.75 9.47
CA SER A 197 -2.17 -9.95 9.74
C SER A 197 -1.70 -9.17 8.51
N GLU A 198 -1.72 -9.78 7.32
CA GLU A 198 -1.34 -9.11 6.06
C GLU A 198 -2.33 -7.98 5.71
N ARG A 199 -3.64 -8.20 5.90
CA ARG A 199 -4.65 -7.15 5.71
C ARG A 199 -4.50 -6.02 6.72
N GLU A 200 -4.20 -6.33 7.97
CA GLU A 200 -3.94 -5.34 9.02
C GLU A 200 -2.70 -4.50 8.69
N GLU A 201 -1.61 -5.14 8.26
CA GLU A 201 -0.37 -4.46 7.86
C GLU A 201 -0.58 -3.57 6.63
N LEU A 202 -1.29 -4.06 5.61
CA LEU A 202 -1.61 -3.28 4.42
C LEU A 202 -2.46 -2.05 4.78
N PHE A 203 -3.48 -2.24 5.62
CA PHE A 203 -4.32 -1.15 6.10
C PHE A 203 -3.50 -0.10 6.87
N ARG A 204 -2.67 -0.54 7.82
CA ARG A 204 -1.76 0.36 8.56
C ARG A 204 -0.81 1.09 7.61
N THR A 205 -0.15 0.37 6.70
CA THR A 205 0.81 0.96 5.76
C THR A 205 0.14 2.04 4.91
N THR A 206 -1.07 1.77 4.42
CA THR A 206 -1.83 2.73 3.61
C THR A 206 -2.16 3.98 4.43
N LEU A 207 -2.75 3.82 5.61
CA LEU A 207 -3.16 4.95 6.46
C LEU A 207 -1.97 5.83 6.89
N TYR A 208 -0.83 5.22 7.21
CA TYR A 208 0.35 5.90 7.75
C TYR A 208 1.27 6.48 6.66
N SER A 209 1.03 6.14 5.39
CA SER A 209 1.79 6.67 4.24
C SER A 209 1.06 7.82 3.51
N ILE A 210 -0.19 8.11 3.88
CA ILE A 210 -0.93 9.26 3.32
C ILE A 210 -0.25 10.57 3.75
N GLY A 211 0.01 11.45 2.77
CA GLY A 211 0.66 12.74 2.99
C GLY A 211 -0.23 13.81 3.64
N ASP A 212 -1.54 13.59 3.66
CA ASP A 212 -2.51 14.40 4.39
C ASP A 212 -2.73 13.84 5.80
N ALA A 213 -3.17 14.69 6.72
CA ALA A 213 -3.51 14.27 8.07
C ALA A 213 -4.85 13.54 8.08
N VAL A 214 -4.89 12.35 8.70
CA VAL A 214 -6.07 11.49 8.76
C VAL A 214 -6.35 11.08 10.21
N ILE A 215 -7.60 11.25 10.64
CA ILE A 215 -8.13 10.78 11.92
C ILE A 215 -9.40 9.97 11.66
N THR A 216 -9.54 8.80 12.27
CA THR A 216 -10.79 8.04 12.25
C THR A 216 -11.47 8.07 13.61
N THR A 217 -12.79 8.10 13.60
CA THR A 217 -13.62 8.10 14.82
C THR A 217 -14.70 7.03 14.77
N ASP A 218 -15.21 6.64 15.94
CA ASP A 218 -16.42 5.83 16.05
C ASP A 218 -17.71 6.66 15.89
N ILE A 219 -18.87 6.00 15.94
CA ILE A 219 -20.20 6.66 15.88
C ILE A 219 -20.44 7.70 16.98
N THR A 220 -19.65 7.71 18.05
CA THR A 220 -19.77 8.64 19.17
C THR A 220 -18.78 9.80 19.10
N GLY A 221 -17.96 9.86 18.04
CA GLY A 221 -16.93 10.87 17.83
C GLY A 221 -15.61 10.59 18.57
N LYS A 222 -15.41 9.40 19.13
CA LYS A 222 -14.14 9.04 19.78
C LYS A 222 -13.10 8.60 18.78
N ILE A 223 -11.88 9.09 18.95
CA ILE A 223 -10.75 8.78 18.05
C ILE A 223 -10.39 7.30 18.15
N GLN A 224 -10.37 6.60 17.01
CA GLN A 224 -9.92 5.23 16.90
C GLN A 224 -8.46 5.15 16.45
N GLN A 225 -8.09 5.96 15.46
CA GLN A 225 -6.75 6.01 14.87
C GLN A 225 -6.38 7.41 14.42
N MET A 226 -5.08 7.68 14.35
CA MET A 226 -4.49 8.93 13.90
C MET A 226 -3.20 8.61 13.15
N ASN A 227 -3.03 9.13 11.93
CA ASN A 227 -1.80 8.93 11.18
C ASN A 227 -0.68 9.91 11.62
N PRO A 228 0.59 9.66 11.26
CA PRO A 228 1.72 10.48 11.73
C PRO A 228 1.64 11.95 11.30
N VAL A 229 1.04 12.24 10.14
CA VAL A 229 0.84 13.62 9.67
C VAL A 229 -0.14 14.36 10.58
N ALA A 230 -1.22 13.71 11.00
CA ALA A 230 -2.16 14.28 11.97
C ALA A 230 -1.50 14.48 13.33
N GLU A 231 -0.61 13.59 13.77
CA GLU A 231 0.17 13.80 15.01
C GLU A 231 1.03 15.07 14.93
N GLN A 232 1.73 15.27 13.80
CA GLN A 232 2.59 16.43 13.58
C GLN A 232 1.81 17.75 13.58
N ILE A 233 0.67 17.80 12.87
CA ILE A 233 -0.12 19.03 12.74
C ILE A 233 -0.88 19.35 14.03
N THR A 234 -1.46 18.34 14.69
CA THR A 234 -2.23 18.55 15.93
C THR A 234 -1.34 18.68 17.17
N GLY A 235 -0.12 18.14 17.14
CA GLY A 235 0.78 18.05 18.29
C GLY A 235 0.39 16.98 19.32
N TRP A 236 -0.54 16.08 18.96
CA TRP A 236 -0.97 14.97 19.80
C TRP A 236 -0.45 13.63 19.26
N GLY A 237 0.01 12.74 20.14
CA GLY A 237 0.35 11.37 19.75
C GLY A 237 -0.91 10.48 19.70
N GLU A 238 -0.97 9.56 18.75
CA GLU A 238 -2.08 8.62 18.52
C GLU A 238 -2.43 7.86 19.81
N ILE A 239 -1.41 7.34 20.49
CA ILE A 239 -1.56 6.58 21.74
C ILE A 239 -2.23 7.42 22.84
N ASP A 240 -1.93 8.72 22.89
CA ASP A 240 -2.48 9.64 23.90
C ASP A 240 -3.93 10.02 23.63
N VAL A 241 -4.38 9.95 22.37
CA VAL A 241 -5.70 10.42 21.95
C VAL A 241 -6.70 9.31 21.66
N LYS A 242 -6.24 8.07 21.52
CA LYS A 242 -7.11 6.93 21.30
C LYS A 242 -8.19 6.83 22.38
N GLY A 243 -9.46 6.81 21.95
CA GLY A 243 -10.64 6.78 22.80
C GLY A 243 -11.08 8.14 23.37
N LYS A 244 -10.33 9.23 23.15
CA LYS A 244 -10.76 10.58 23.51
C LYS A 244 -11.75 11.13 22.49
N GLN A 245 -12.53 12.12 22.92
CA GLN A 245 -13.43 12.83 22.01
C GLN A 245 -12.64 13.68 21.03
N LEU A 246 -13.02 13.64 19.75
CA LEU A 246 -12.34 14.38 18.70
C LEU A 246 -12.24 15.88 19.00
N LYS A 247 -13.31 16.49 19.50
CA LYS A 247 -13.37 17.92 19.83
C LYS A 247 -12.34 18.39 20.86
N ASP A 248 -11.81 17.48 21.68
CA ASP A 248 -10.77 17.82 22.67
C ASP A 248 -9.38 17.95 22.03
N VAL A 249 -9.21 17.32 20.85
CA VAL A 249 -7.94 17.19 20.12
C VAL A 249 -7.92 18.08 18.88
N PHE A 250 -9.00 18.04 18.09
CA PHE A 250 -9.17 18.79 16.85
C PHE A 250 -9.95 20.09 17.11
N LYS A 251 -9.25 21.10 17.62
CA LYS A 251 -9.82 22.41 17.96
C LYS A 251 -9.71 23.35 16.78
N ILE A 252 -10.83 23.65 16.15
CA ILE A 252 -10.89 24.52 14.96
C ILE A 252 -11.67 25.80 15.21
N ILE A 253 -11.21 26.88 14.59
CA ILE A 253 -11.86 28.20 14.59
C ILE A 253 -11.90 28.75 13.17
N ASN A 254 -12.83 29.68 12.94
CA ASN A 254 -12.82 30.48 11.72
C ASN A 254 -11.65 31.48 11.76
N GLU A 255 -10.92 31.59 10.67
CA GLU A 255 -9.76 32.48 10.56
C GLU A 255 -10.11 33.97 10.75
N LEU A 256 -11.25 34.40 10.23
CA LEU A 256 -11.67 35.80 10.22
C LEU A 256 -12.43 36.19 11.49
N SER A 257 -13.46 35.43 11.88
CA SER A 257 -14.26 35.75 13.07
C SER A 257 -13.61 35.31 14.38
N LYS A 258 -12.63 34.39 14.32
CA LYS A 258 -12.00 33.74 15.48
C LYS A 258 -12.98 32.96 16.36
N GLU A 259 -14.19 32.70 15.85
CA GLU A 259 -15.21 31.91 16.54
C GLU A 259 -14.97 30.41 16.30
N GLN A 260 -15.40 29.57 17.24
CA GLN A 260 -15.40 28.13 17.05
C GLN A 260 -16.36 27.74 15.93
N ILE A 261 -15.92 26.82 15.09
CA ILE A 261 -16.73 26.24 14.04
C ILE A 261 -17.00 24.77 14.35
N GLU A 262 -18.14 24.28 13.88
CA GLU A 262 -18.53 22.89 14.07
C GLU A 262 -17.56 21.95 13.34
N SER A 263 -17.20 20.84 13.98
CA SER A 263 -16.30 19.85 13.37
C SER A 263 -16.99 19.16 12.19
N PRO A 264 -16.27 18.92 11.06
CA PRO A 264 -16.82 18.10 9.97
C PRO A 264 -17.30 16.73 10.45
N VAL A 265 -16.69 16.16 11.49
CA VAL A 265 -17.12 14.86 12.03
C VAL A 265 -18.49 14.93 12.68
N GLU A 266 -18.80 15.99 13.42
CA GLU A 266 -20.12 16.17 14.03
C GLU A 266 -21.20 16.36 12.95
N ILE A 267 -20.88 17.11 11.89
CA ILE A 267 -21.76 17.30 10.73
C ILE A 267 -21.99 15.96 10.01
N VAL A 268 -20.93 15.19 9.75
CA VAL A 268 -21.03 13.87 9.08
C VAL A 268 -21.85 12.89 9.92
N LEU A 269 -21.63 12.81 11.23
CA LEU A 269 -22.38 11.91 12.10
C LEU A 269 -23.87 12.26 12.15
N ARG A 270 -24.22 13.56 12.07
CA ARG A 270 -25.61 14.03 12.05
C ARG A 270 -26.28 13.82 10.69
N GLU A 271 -25.58 14.13 9.61
CA GLU A 271 -26.17 14.20 8.26
C GLU A 271 -25.95 12.94 7.42
N GLY A 272 -24.98 12.10 7.78
CA GLY A 272 -24.60 10.89 7.05
C GLY A 272 -24.00 11.17 5.66
N LYS A 273 -23.57 12.41 5.39
CA LYS A 273 -23.05 12.84 4.09
C LYS A 273 -21.60 13.28 4.19
N ILE A 274 -20.91 13.25 3.05
CA ILE A 274 -19.57 13.81 2.93
C ILE A 274 -19.65 15.32 3.11
N VAL A 275 -18.82 15.86 4.00
CA VAL A 275 -18.66 17.29 4.23
C VAL A 275 -17.38 17.74 3.56
N GLY A 276 -17.53 18.69 2.64
CA GLY A 276 -16.42 19.19 1.80
C GLY A 276 -15.43 20.06 2.55
N LEU A 277 -14.35 20.42 1.84
CA LEU A 277 -13.24 21.24 2.36
C LEU A 277 -13.71 22.63 2.78
N ALA A 278 -13.80 22.87 4.09
CA ALA A 278 -14.03 24.21 4.61
C ALA A 278 -12.75 25.04 4.42
N ASN A 279 -12.85 26.14 3.68
CA ASN A 279 -11.77 27.11 3.53
C ASN A 279 -11.82 28.13 4.67
N HIS A 280 -10.66 28.66 5.08
CA HIS A 280 -10.51 29.61 6.20
C HIS A 280 -10.71 29.00 7.59
N THR A 281 -10.38 27.72 7.74
CA THR A 281 -10.28 27.04 9.04
C THR A 281 -8.87 27.16 9.60
N ILE A 282 -8.76 27.50 10.89
CA ILE A 282 -7.52 27.43 11.64
C ILE A 282 -7.64 26.31 12.67
N LEU A 283 -6.69 25.38 12.67
CA LEU A 283 -6.50 24.42 13.74
C LEU A 283 -5.61 25.02 14.82
N ILE A 284 -6.02 24.85 16.08
CA ILE A 284 -5.20 25.16 17.25
C ILE A 284 -4.56 23.85 17.73
N SER A 285 -3.25 23.73 17.55
CA SER A 285 -2.51 22.55 18.01
C SER A 285 -2.49 22.45 19.54
N LYS A 286 -2.07 21.30 20.08
CA LYS A 286 -1.89 21.06 21.53
C LYS A 286 -1.06 22.15 22.21
N ASN A 287 -0.09 22.73 21.50
CA ASN A 287 0.83 23.75 22.01
C ASN A 287 0.34 25.18 21.76
N GLY A 288 -0.88 25.37 21.23
CA GLY A 288 -1.47 26.67 20.94
C GLY A 288 -1.02 27.30 19.61
N VAL A 289 -0.30 26.55 18.76
CA VAL A 289 0.09 27.03 17.42
C VAL A 289 -1.14 27.02 16.52
N GLU A 290 -1.42 28.15 15.88
CA GLU A 290 -2.44 28.29 14.84
C GLU A 290 -1.90 27.78 13.51
N VAL A 291 -2.56 26.77 12.93
CA VAL A 291 -2.22 26.20 11.63
C VAL A 291 -3.40 26.39 10.68
N PRO A 292 -3.26 27.14 9.57
CA PRO A 292 -4.30 27.20 8.56
C PRO A 292 -4.45 25.84 7.90
N ILE A 293 -5.67 25.30 7.91
CA ILE A 293 -5.97 24.00 7.35
C ILE A 293 -7.11 24.07 6.35
N ALA A 294 -7.16 23.05 5.48
CA ALA A 294 -8.37 22.68 4.76
C ALA A 294 -8.78 21.27 5.22
N ASP A 295 -10.03 21.11 5.66
CA ASP A 295 -10.51 19.89 6.31
C ASP A 295 -11.83 19.38 5.73
N SER A 296 -11.99 18.05 5.68
CA SER A 296 -13.17 17.36 5.16
C SER A 296 -13.47 16.10 5.96
N GLY A 297 -14.74 15.68 5.97
CA GLY A 297 -15.18 14.49 6.67
C GLY A 297 -16.00 13.57 5.77
N ALA A 298 -15.82 12.26 5.91
CA ALA A 298 -16.62 11.26 5.20
C ALA A 298 -17.05 10.11 6.14
N PRO A 299 -18.29 9.60 6.01
CA PRO A 299 -18.77 8.50 6.84
C PRO A 299 -18.08 7.18 6.47
N ILE A 300 -17.76 6.39 7.48
CA ILE A 300 -17.32 5.01 7.35
C ILE A 300 -18.57 4.13 7.46
N HIS A 301 -18.78 3.21 6.52
CA HIS A 301 -19.95 2.33 6.50
C HIS A 301 -19.59 0.88 6.81
N ASP A 302 -20.49 0.16 7.46
CA ASP A 302 -20.46 -1.31 7.51
C ASP A 302 -20.96 -1.93 6.19
N ASN A 303 -20.90 -3.26 6.11
CA ASN A 303 -21.41 -4.04 4.97
C ASN A 303 -22.93 -3.91 4.76
N SER A 304 -23.66 -3.37 5.73
CA SER A 304 -25.11 -3.15 5.66
C SER A 304 -25.45 -1.71 5.24
N GLY A 305 -24.44 -0.85 5.06
CA GLY A 305 -24.60 0.57 4.72
C GLY A 305 -24.85 1.48 5.92
N ASN A 306 -24.72 1.00 7.16
CA ASN A 306 -24.86 1.84 8.35
C ASN A 306 -23.55 2.58 8.62
N VAL A 307 -23.63 3.84 9.07
CA VAL A 307 -22.46 4.62 9.49
C VAL A 307 -21.89 4.03 10.79
N THR A 308 -20.64 3.58 10.76
CA THR A 308 -19.90 3.04 11.92
C THR A 308 -18.89 4.02 12.49
N GLY A 309 -18.69 5.16 11.83
CA GLY A 309 -17.70 6.15 12.22
C GLY A 309 -17.49 7.20 11.13
N VAL A 310 -16.45 8.02 11.31
CA VAL A 310 -16.09 9.07 10.35
C VAL A 310 -14.58 9.07 10.13
N VAL A 311 -14.17 9.24 8.88
CA VAL A 311 -12.81 9.62 8.52
C VAL A 311 -12.74 11.13 8.32
N LEU A 312 -11.88 11.80 9.08
CA LEU A 312 -11.53 13.21 8.97
C LEU A 312 -10.19 13.30 8.25
N VAL A 313 -10.14 14.11 7.20
CA VAL A 313 -8.91 14.43 6.47
C VAL A 313 -8.68 15.92 6.53
N PHE A 314 -7.47 16.35 6.88
CA PHE A 314 -7.10 17.76 6.86
C PHE A 314 -5.66 17.96 6.38
N ARG A 315 -5.39 19.15 5.85
CA ARG A 315 -4.09 19.48 5.25
C ARG A 315 -3.62 20.85 5.72
N ASP A 316 -2.36 20.95 6.12
CA ASP A 316 -1.69 22.21 6.42
C ASP A 316 -1.51 23.05 5.14
N GLN A 317 -2.03 24.27 5.15
CA GLN A 317 -1.95 25.23 4.05
C GLN A 317 -0.92 26.34 4.26
N THR A 318 -0.09 26.28 5.31
CA THR A 318 0.85 27.35 5.69
C THR A 318 1.78 27.72 4.54
N LYS A 319 2.45 26.73 3.93
CA LYS A 319 3.39 26.97 2.83
C LYS A 319 2.70 27.48 1.57
N GLU A 320 1.58 26.87 1.20
CA GLU A 320 0.84 27.22 -0.02
C GLU A 320 0.33 28.66 0.06
N ARG A 321 -0.26 29.04 1.20
CA ARG A 321 -0.71 30.42 1.44
C ARG A 321 0.44 31.41 1.50
N ALA A 322 1.57 31.07 2.14
CA ALA A 322 2.74 31.94 2.18
C ALA A 322 3.32 32.20 0.79
N SER A 323 3.45 31.16 -0.04
CA SER A 323 3.90 31.29 -1.43
C SER A 323 2.92 32.11 -2.27
N GLN A 324 1.61 31.87 -2.13
CA GLN A 324 0.61 32.65 -2.85
C GLN A 324 0.62 34.12 -2.44
N LYS A 325 0.77 34.41 -1.14
CA LYS A 325 0.87 35.77 -0.61
C LYS A 325 2.11 36.48 -1.16
N ALA A 326 3.28 35.83 -1.12
CA ALA A 326 4.51 36.41 -1.65
C ALA A 326 4.44 36.70 -3.15
N LEU A 327 3.80 35.81 -3.93
CA LEU A 327 3.56 36.05 -5.35
C LEU A 327 2.67 37.27 -5.57
N ASN A 328 1.54 37.35 -4.86
CA ASN A 328 0.60 38.47 -4.97
C ASN A 328 1.26 39.80 -4.57
N GLU A 329 2.07 39.81 -3.50
CA GLU A 329 2.83 40.99 -3.07
C GLU A 329 3.84 41.44 -4.12
N SER A 330 4.60 40.49 -4.70
CA SER A 330 5.55 40.77 -5.77
C SER A 330 4.87 41.34 -7.02
N GLU A 331 3.73 40.75 -7.42
CA GLU A 331 2.96 41.19 -8.58
C GLU A 331 2.38 42.60 -8.38
N GLU A 332 1.92 42.91 -7.17
CA GLU A 332 1.43 44.24 -6.81
C GLU A 332 2.54 45.29 -6.83
N ILE A 333 3.70 44.99 -6.21
CA ILE A 333 4.87 45.88 -6.23
C ILE A 333 5.30 46.17 -7.66
N PHE A 334 5.43 45.13 -8.50
CA PHE A 334 5.80 45.27 -9.89
C PHE A 334 4.77 46.11 -10.68
N ARG A 335 3.47 45.87 -10.46
CA ARG A 335 2.39 46.65 -11.07
C ARG A 335 2.48 48.14 -10.73
N GLN A 336 2.72 48.47 -9.46
CA GLN A 336 2.86 49.86 -9.01
C GLN A 336 4.11 50.53 -9.59
N PHE A 337 5.24 49.81 -9.65
CA PHE A 337 6.46 50.27 -10.31
C PHE A 337 6.19 50.61 -11.78
N MET A 338 5.58 49.69 -12.55
CA MET A 338 5.27 49.91 -13.96
C MET A 338 4.27 51.07 -14.16
N LYS A 339 3.37 51.31 -13.19
CA LYS A 339 2.37 52.38 -13.25
C LYS A 339 2.96 53.77 -13.01
N TYR A 340 3.88 53.91 -12.07
CA TYR A 340 4.42 55.22 -11.65
C TYR A 340 5.86 55.49 -12.09
N SER A 341 6.48 54.57 -12.84
CA SER A 341 7.84 54.75 -13.35
C SER A 341 7.97 56.02 -14.20
N PRO A 342 8.95 56.90 -13.93
CA PRO A 342 9.27 58.05 -14.77
C PRO A 342 10.07 57.65 -16.02
N ILE A 343 10.79 56.52 -15.96
CA ILE A 343 11.50 55.93 -17.10
C ILE A 343 10.60 54.95 -17.84
N TYR A 344 10.79 54.82 -19.15
CA TYR A 344 9.98 53.94 -19.99
C TYR A 344 10.51 52.52 -19.92
N VAL A 345 9.87 51.67 -19.12
CA VAL A 345 10.21 50.25 -18.98
C VAL A 345 9.39 49.41 -19.95
N PHE A 346 10.04 48.47 -20.64
CA PHE A 346 9.40 47.55 -21.59
C PHE A 346 9.91 46.12 -21.47
N PHE A 347 9.06 45.18 -21.85
CA PHE A 347 9.36 43.75 -21.98
C PHE A 347 8.80 43.27 -23.31
N LYS A 348 9.56 42.45 -24.04
CA LYS A 348 9.15 41.87 -25.32
C LYS A 348 9.35 40.35 -25.33
N ASP A 349 8.50 39.67 -26.09
CA ASP A 349 8.65 38.24 -26.36
C ASP A 349 9.71 37.94 -27.44
N LYS A 350 9.96 36.65 -27.69
CA LYS A 350 10.86 36.16 -28.75
C LYS A 350 10.51 36.64 -30.16
N ASN A 351 9.30 37.14 -30.39
CA ASN A 351 8.85 37.68 -31.68
C ASN A 351 8.90 39.22 -31.68
N ILE A 352 9.53 39.84 -30.68
CA ILE A 352 9.69 41.29 -30.53
C ILE A 352 8.32 41.99 -30.44
N ARG A 353 7.37 41.35 -29.76
CA ARG A 353 6.07 41.95 -29.41
C ARG A 353 6.09 42.45 -27.98
N SER A 354 5.53 43.64 -27.76
CA SER A 354 5.46 44.25 -26.43
C SER A 354 4.52 43.46 -25.51
N ILE A 355 5.04 42.78 -24.49
CA ILE A 355 4.22 41.99 -23.54
C ILE A 355 3.92 42.73 -22.24
N ARG A 356 4.77 43.68 -21.86
CA ARG A 356 4.57 44.62 -20.75
C ARG A 356 5.22 45.94 -21.09
N LEU A 357 4.53 47.02 -20.76
CA LEU A 357 4.99 48.40 -20.93
C LEU A 357 4.60 49.18 -19.68
N SER A 358 5.45 50.11 -19.27
CA SER A 358 5.12 51.06 -18.20
C SER A 358 4.07 52.07 -18.67
N LYS A 359 3.29 52.63 -17.74
CA LYS A 359 2.10 53.44 -18.05
C LYS A 359 2.44 54.75 -18.79
N ASN A 360 3.65 55.29 -18.62
CA ASN A 360 4.10 56.49 -19.32
C ASN A 360 4.22 56.30 -20.85
N TYR A 361 4.29 55.07 -21.38
CA TYR A 361 4.20 54.82 -22.82
C TYR A 361 2.93 55.35 -23.47
N GLU A 362 1.83 55.44 -22.72
CA GLU A 362 0.59 56.04 -23.23
C GLU A 362 0.78 57.49 -23.64
N LYS A 363 1.58 58.24 -22.85
CA LYS A 363 1.89 59.65 -23.16
C LYS A 363 2.86 59.76 -24.32
N MET A 364 3.83 58.85 -24.41
CA MET A 364 4.85 58.85 -25.47
C MET A 364 4.27 58.50 -26.84
N LEU A 365 3.37 57.52 -26.90
CA LEU A 365 2.79 57.02 -28.15
C LEU A 365 1.37 57.57 -28.42
N GLY A 366 0.76 58.26 -27.46
CA GLY A 366 -0.56 58.87 -27.60
C GLY A 366 -1.71 57.86 -27.70
N ARG A 367 -1.53 56.64 -27.20
CA ARG A 367 -2.53 55.55 -27.27
C ARG A 367 -2.66 54.83 -25.92
N PRO A 368 -3.85 54.30 -25.57
CA PRO A 368 -4.04 53.47 -24.38
C PRO A 368 -3.11 52.25 -24.32
N LEU A 369 -2.66 51.88 -23.12
CA LEU A 369 -1.67 50.82 -22.92
C LEU A 369 -2.13 49.46 -23.46
N ASP A 370 -3.41 49.14 -23.33
CA ASP A 370 -4.05 47.92 -23.82
C ASP A 370 -4.00 47.79 -25.35
N GLU A 371 -3.96 48.90 -26.09
CA GLU A 371 -3.77 48.90 -27.55
C GLU A 371 -2.30 48.70 -27.96
N LEU A 372 -1.35 49.01 -27.05
CA LEU A 372 0.08 48.89 -27.30
C LEU A 372 0.62 47.47 -27.05
N LEU A 373 -0.04 46.70 -26.18
CA LEU A 373 0.38 45.33 -25.86
C LEU A 373 0.12 44.37 -27.02
N GLY A 374 1.03 43.42 -27.23
CA GLY A 374 1.00 42.43 -28.32
C GLY A 374 1.44 42.96 -29.69
N LYS A 375 1.63 44.28 -29.83
CA LYS A 375 2.07 44.96 -31.06
C LYS A 375 3.56 44.78 -31.30
N ASN A 376 3.92 44.71 -32.58
CA ASN A 376 5.32 44.73 -33.02
C ASN A 376 5.82 46.18 -33.22
N MET A 377 7.13 46.36 -33.38
CA MET A 377 7.72 47.71 -33.45
C MET A 377 7.23 48.56 -34.63
N PHE A 378 6.92 47.94 -35.78
CA PHE A 378 6.39 48.65 -36.95
C PHE A 378 4.94 49.13 -36.76
N GLU A 379 4.18 48.52 -35.85
CA GLU A 379 2.84 48.98 -35.47
C GLU A 379 2.88 50.14 -34.45
N LEU A 380 4.00 50.25 -33.70
CA LEU A 380 4.18 51.19 -32.60
C LEU A 380 4.99 52.44 -33.00
N PHE A 381 5.91 52.32 -33.94
CA PHE A 381 6.86 53.36 -34.31
C PHE A 381 6.96 53.56 -35.84
N PRO A 382 7.44 54.73 -36.31
CA PRO A 382 7.74 54.97 -37.72
C PRO A 382 8.71 53.92 -38.28
N SER A 383 8.56 53.56 -39.55
CA SER A 383 9.24 52.40 -40.16
C SER A 383 10.76 52.43 -40.05
N ASP A 384 11.40 53.59 -40.26
CA ASP A 384 12.86 53.72 -40.19
C ASP A 384 13.37 53.54 -38.75
N PHE A 385 12.62 54.05 -37.76
CA PHE A 385 12.93 53.90 -36.34
C PHE A 385 12.70 52.45 -35.88
N ALA A 386 11.55 51.87 -36.26
CA ALA A 386 11.18 50.51 -35.93
C ALA A 386 12.18 49.47 -36.48
N ALA A 387 12.67 49.67 -37.70
CA ALA A 387 13.64 48.77 -38.32
C ALA A 387 14.93 48.66 -37.51
N LYS A 388 15.48 49.81 -37.07
CA LYS A 388 16.66 49.86 -36.21
C LYS A 388 16.41 49.17 -34.86
N MET A 389 15.27 49.47 -34.21
CA MET A 389 14.92 48.81 -32.94
C MET A 389 14.84 47.29 -33.07
N VAL A 390 14.27 46.78 -34.17
CA VAL A 390 14.14 45.34 -34.44
C VAL A 390 15.50 44.69 -34.67
N GLU A 391 16.43 45.38 -35.32
CA GLU A 391 17.80 44.89 -35.50
C GLU A 391 18.52 44.72 -34.16
N ASP A 392 18.49 45.74 -33.30
CA ASP A 392 19.05 45.67 -31.95
C ASP A 392 18.40 44.54 -31.13
N ASP A 393 17.07 44.45 -31.17
CA ASP A 393 16.31 43.47 -30.39
C ASP A 393 16.62 42.03 -30.84
N LYS A 394 16.79 41.80 -32.15
CA LYS A 394 17.26 40.50 -32.70
C LYS A 394 18.66 40.18 -32.23
N GLN A 395 19.55 41.18 -32.19
CA GLN A 395 20.92 40.97 -31.72
C GLN A 395 20.93 40.50 -30.26
N ILE A 396 20.08 41.08 -29.41
CA ILE A 396 19.95 40.68 -28.00
C ILE A 396 19.42 39.26 -27.86
N LEU A 397 18.38 38.91 -28.61
CA LEU A 397 17.79 37.56 -28.59
C LEU A 397 18.72 36.49 -29.17
N ASN A 398 19.62 36.85 -30.10
CA ASN A 398 20.56 35.90 -30.70
C ASN A 398 21.88 35.78 -29.93
N GLU A 399 22.42 36.91 -29.45
CA GLU A 399 23.76 36.97 -28.84
C GLU A 399 23.73 37.03 -27.31
N GLY A 400 22.58 37.31 -26.69
CA GLY A 400 22.45 37.43 -25.24
C GLY A 400 23.20 38.63 -24.64
N LYS A 401 23.48 39.67 -25.43
CA LYS A 401 24.23 40.85 -24.99
C LYS A 401 23.33 41.98 -24.49
N VAL A 402 23.88 42.77 -23.57
CA VAL A 402 23.30 44.06 -23.18
C VAL A 402 23.71 45.10 -24.23
N ILE A 403 22.75 45.87 -24.72
CA ILE A 403 22.95 46.93 -25.71
C ILE A 403 22.49 48.25 -25.11
N GLU A 404 23.29 49.29 -25.29
CA GLU A 404 22.93 50.67 -24.96
C GLU A 404 22.96 51.51 -26.24
N VAL A 405 21.85 52.19 -26.53
CA VAL A 405 21.72 53.05 -27.72
C VAL A 405 21.17 54.40 -27.34
N GLN A 406 21.66 55.44 -28.01
CA GLN A 406 21.02 56.76 -28.02
C GLN A 406 20.17 56.91 -29.27
N GLU A 407 18.94 57.38 -29.07
CA GLU A 407 17.92 57.45 -30.10
C GLU A 407 17.18 58.78 -30.00
N GLU A 408 16.89 59.41 -31.14
CA GLU A 408 16.06 60.60 -31.19
C GLU A 408 14.67 60.22 -31.69
N PHE A 409 13.63 60.59 -30.93
CA PHE A 409 12.24 60.34 -31.29
C PHE A 409 11.37 61.53 -30.89
N ASN A 410 10.61 62.07 -31.85
CA ASN A 410 9.75 63.25 -31.67
C ASN A 410 10.48 64.47 -31.06
N GLY A 411 11.71 64.75 -31.52
CA GLY A 411 12.51 65.91 -31.07
C GLY A 411 13.03 65.79 -29.63
N ARG A 412 13.00 64.58 -29.07
CA ARG A 412 13.58 64.25 -27.76
C ARG A 412 14.67 63.21 -27.93
N VAL A 413 15.69 63.29 -27.10
CA VAL A 413 16.82 62.36 -27.09
C VAL A 413 16.67 61.40 -25.93
N TYR A 414 16.77 60.12 -26.23
CA TYR A 414 16.63 59.04 -25.29
C TYR A 414 17.87 58.18 -25.24
N THR A 415 18.20 57.69 -24.05
CA THR A 415 19.12 56.57 -23.86
C THR A 415 18.30 55.33 -23.53
N THR A 416 18.44 54.28 -24.34
CA THR A 416 17.77 53.00 -24.15
C THR A 416 18.80 51.93 -23.82
N ILE A 417 18.63 51.28 -22.67
CA ILE A 417 19.39 50.08 -22.30
C ILE A 417 18.47 48.87 -22.46
N LYS A 418 18.94 47.89 -23.23
CA LYS A 418 18.22 46.66 -23.55
C LYS A 418 19.04 45.44 -23.15
N PHE A 419 18.40 44.43 -22.57
CA PHE A 419 19.08 43.24 -22.06
C PHE A 419 18.18 41.99 -22.20
N PRO A 420 18.77 40.78 -22.33
CA PRO A 420 18.01 39.55 -22.43
C PRO A 420 17.46 39.13 -21.06
N ILE A 421 16.29 38.51 -21.06
CA ILE A 421 15.75 37.76 -19.92
C ILE A 421 15.88 36.28 -20.26
N LEU A 422 16.71 35.59 -19.50
CA LEU A 422 17.02 34.18 -19.70
C LEU A 422 15.93 33.31 -19.07
N HIS A 423 15.53 32.28 -19.81
CA HIS A 423 14.69 31.19 -19.32
C HIS A 423 15.40 29.87 -19.65
N ASN A 424 15.74 29.09 -18.62
CA ASN A 424 16.57 27.87 -18.76
C ASN A 424 17.91 28.07 -19.50
N GLY A 425 18.52 29.25 -19.35
CA GLY A 425 19.78 29.60 -20.00
C GLY A 425 19.66 30.16 -21.42
N GLU A 426 18.45 30.17 -22.00
CA GLU A 426 18.21 30.74 -23.33
C GLU A 426 17.52 32.12 -23.24
N PRO A 427 17.89 33.09 -24.10
CA PRO A 427 17.26 34.41 -24.17
C PRO A 427 15.87 34.34 -24.83
N VAL A 428 14.84 33.99 -24.05
CA VAL A 428 13.46 33.83 -24.55
C VAL A 428 12.70 35.17 -24.61
N TYR A 429 13.07 36.11 -23.74
CA TYR A 429 12.49 37.44 -23.67
C TYR A 429 13.60 38.49 -23.68
N LEU A 430 13.25 39.74 -23.95
CA LEU A 430 14.12 40.88 -23.70
C LEU A 430 13.37 41.93 -22.89
N ALA A 431 14.11 42.70 -22.12
CA ALA A 431 13.58 43.85 -21.42
C ALA A 431 14.54 45.02 -21.55
N GLY A 432 14.05 46.19 -21.20
CA GLY A 432 14.87 47.38 -21.20
C GLY A 432 14.16 48.54 -20.57
N PHE A 433 14.91 49.61 -20.45
CA PHE A 433 14.37 50.89 -20.05
C PHE A 433 14.95 52.00 -20.90
N THR A 434 14.11 52.99 -21.16
CA THR A 434 14.43 54.17 -21.95
C THR A 434 14.31 55.40 -21.06
N ILE A 435 15.34 56.23 -21.03
CA ILE A 435 15.45 57.44 -20.21
C ILE A 435 15.48 58.64 -21.15
N ASP A 436 14.63 59.62 -20.90
CA ASP A 436 14.68 60.91 -21.59
C ASP A 436 15.85 61.73 -21.06
N ILE A 437 16.86 61.94 -21.91
CA ILE A 437 18.08 62.69 -21.60
C ILE A 437 18.12 64.04 -22.34
N THR A 438 16.97 64.49 -22.87
CA THR A 438 16.91 65.70 -23.71
C THR A 438 17.46 66.92 -22.99
N GLU A 439 17.05 67.16 -21.75
CA GLU A 439 17.51 68.32 -20.96
C GLU A 439 18.99 68.19 -20.57
N THR A 440 19.45 66.98 -20.24
CA THR A 440 20.87 66.71 -19.97
C THR A 440 21.72 67.04 -21.20
N LYS A 441 21.31 66.59 -22.38
CA LYS A 441 22.06 66.80 -23.62
C LYS A 441 22.10 68.26 -24.06
N LYS A 442 20.98 68.99 -23.93
CA LYS A 442 20.95 70.44 -24.16
C LYS A 442 21.89 71.20 -23.22
N ALA A 443 21.95 70.79 -21.95
CA ALA A 443 22.85 71.40 -20.99
C ALA A 443 24.33 71.13 -21.32
N GLU A 444 24.66 69.90 -21.75
CA GLU A 444 26.00 69.54 -22.22
C GLU A 444 26.42 70.34 -23.46
N GLU A 445 25.53 70.47 -24.45
CA GLU A 445 25.78 71.26 -25.67
C GLU A 445 25.95 72.75 -25.35
N ALA A 446 25.14 73.31 -24.45
CA ALA A 446 25.26 74.69 -24.00
C ALA A 446 26.61 74.94 -23.30
N LEU A 447 27.04 74.02 -22.44
CA LEU A 447 28.34 74.09 -21.77
C LEU A 447 29.49 74.03 -22.79
N GLN A 448 29.47 73.07 -23.71
CA GLN A 448 30.48 72.96 -24.78
C GLN A 448 30.53 74.19 -25.68
N SER A 449 29.39 74.84 -25.92
CA SER A 449 29.33 76.09 -26.69
C SER A 449 29.81 77.32 -25.93
N SER A 450 29.80 77.29 -24.59
CA SER A 450 30.32 78.36 -23.73
C SER A 450 31.82 78.23 -23.43
N GLU A 451 32.40 77.03 -23.64
CA GLU A 451 33.82 76.74 -23.48
C GLU A 451 34.64 76.89 -24.78
N ARG A 452 33.96 77.09 -25.92
CA ARG A 452 34.56 77.48 -27.21
C ARG A 452 34.48 78.98 -27.41
#